data_AF-C5YX00-F1
#
_entry.id   AF-C5YX00-F1
#
_cell.length_a   1.000
_cell.length_b   1.000
_cell.length_c   1.000
_cell.angle_alpha   90.00
_cell.angle_beta   90.00
_cell.angle_gamma   90.00
#
_symmetry.space_group_name_H-M   'P 1'
#
loop_
_entity.id
_entity.type
_entity.pdbx_description
1 polymer ?
#
loop_
_entity_poly.entity_id
_entity_poly.type
_entity_poly.pdbx_seq_one_letter_code
_entity_poly.pdbx_strand_id
1 'polypeptide(L)'
;MPVQVGGSKVADPRPARVLDLSPAAVVGDKARASAKKNHRRRHKKASSSPADAAASSISPMQRLFDTSREVFANSYPGFVPPPDAVARLSGILNELKPRDVRVAPSMSVFKHADPKSPPPVTYLHFYDSSEFSFGIFCLPKSAVIPLHNHPGMTVFSKILFGSMHLKSYDWAKSLPDSNDNALQNSDGARLARVNTDAVFDASSETVVLYPENGGNLHCFTALTPCAVLDVMGPPYNRDEGRDCAYYGESPYSGSCGGDEQFSWLKEVHSTFEMQGIKMEQHFII
;
A
#
# COMPACT_ATOMS: atom_id res chain seq x y z
N MET A 1 -11.36 1.84 17.82
CA MET A 1 -11.26 0.39 17.64
C MET A 1 -9.89 0.11 17.03
N PRO A 2 -9.17 -0.94 17.45
CA PRO A 2 -7.84 -1.22 16.90
C PRO A 2 -7.95 -1.55 15.41
N VAL A 3 -7.03 -0.98 14.62
CA VAL A 3 -6.96 -1.22 13.18
C VAL A 3 -6.51 -2.65 12.97
N GLN A 4 -7.43 -3.48 12.52
CA GLN A 4 -7.15 -4.86 12.19
C GLN A 4 -6.66 -4.90 10.74
N VAL A 5 -5.36 -4.67 10.52
CA VAL A 5 -4.74 -5.01 9.22
C VAL A 5 -4.55 -6.52 9.25
N GLY A 6 -5.62 -7.21 8.83
CA GLY A 6 -5.63 -8.61 8.43
C GLY A 6 -4.76 -9.59 9.22
N GLY A 7 -5.37 -10.45 10.04
CA GLY A 7 -4.83 -11.78 10.43
C GLY A 7 -3.58 -11.79 11.32
N SER A 8 -2.58 -10.98 11.01
CA SER A 8 -1.50 -10.54 11.88
C SER A 8 -2.06 -9.74 13.05
N LYS A 9 -1.57 -10.03 14.25
CA LYS A 9 -1.73 -9.11 15.38
C LYS A 9 -0.94 -7.84 15.07
N VAL A 10 -1.59 -6.84 14.48
CA VAL A 10 -1.10 -5.47 14.58
C VAL A 10 -1.20 -5.10 16.05
N ALA A 11 -0.06 -4.99 16.74
CA ALA A 11 -0.07 -4.42 18.09
C ALA A 11 -0.77 -3.05 18.02
N ASP A 12 -1.64 -2.77 19.01
CA ASP A 12 -2.38 -1.50 19.07
C ASP A 12 -1.50 -0.34 18.63
N PRO A 13 -1.94 0.49 17.66
CA PRO A 13 -1.13 1.57 17.14
C PRO A 13 -0.66 2.42 18.32
N ARG A 14 0.64 2.32 18.64
CA ARG A 14 1.20 3.12 19.73
C ARG A 14 1.15 4.58 19.25
N PRO A 15 0.70 5.54 20.08
CA PRO A 15 0.86 6.94 19.75
C PRO A 15 2.34 7.16 19.44
N ALA A 16 2.64 8.00 18.44
CA ALA A 16 4.00 8.31 18.07
C ALA A 16 4.76 8.81 19.32
N ARG A 17 5.44 7.90 20.03
CA ARG A 17 6.60 8.29 20.83
C ARG A 17 7.56 8.86 19.80
N VAL A 18 8.25 9.94 20.17
CA VAL A 18 9.28 10.60 19.36
C VAL A 18 10.37 9.58 19.00
N LEU A 19 10.09 8.70 18.06
CA LEU A 19 11.07 8.00 17.27
C LEU A 19 11.62 9.10 16.39
N ASP A 20 12.94 9.24 16.41
CA ASP A 20 13.63 10.26 15.67
C ASP A 20 13.40 10.05 14.17
N LEU A 21 12.36 10.69 13.65
CA LEU A 21 11.98 10.77 12.24
C LEU A 21 12.80 11.86 11.52
N SER A 22 13.79 12.43 12.18
CA SER A 22 14.61 13.50 11.62
C SER A 22 15.64 12.95 10.64
N PRO A 23 15.81 13.56 9.46
CA PRO A 23 16.98 13.32 8.62
C PRO A 23 18.25 13.85 9.33
N ALA A 24 19.34 13.07 9.27
CA ALA A 24 20.63 13.47 9.83
C ALA A 24 21.12 14.77 9.17
N ALA A 25 21.45 15.77 10.01
CA ALA A 25 21.96 17.06 9.56
C ALA A 25 23.33 16.89 8.89
N VAL A 26 23.44 17.34 7.64
CA VAL A 26 24.72 17.51 6.94
C VAL A 26 25.35 18.81 7.40
N VAL A 27 26.52 18.71 8.01
CA VAL A 27 27.36 19.85 8.43
C VAL A 27 27.97 20.49 7.19
N GLY A 28 27.71 21.79 6.98
CA GLY A 28 28.25 22.58 5.89
C GLY A 28 28.49 24.03 6.34
N ASP A 29 29.70 24.49 6.08
CA ASP A 29 30.41 25.58 6.75
C ASP A 29 29.85 27.00 6.52
N LYS A 30 30.04 27.88 7.51
CA LYS A 30 29.70 29.31 7.46
C LYS A 30 30.81 30.10 6.75
N ALA A 31 30.46 30.84 5.69
CA ALA A 31 31.26 31.97 5.23
C ALA A 31 30.40 33.25 5.21
N ARG A 32 30.89 34.27 5.93
CA ARG A 32 30.31 35.60 6.12
C ARG A 32 30.95 36.58 5.14
N ALA A 33 30.15 37.36 4.41
CA ALA A 33 30.62 38.61 3.79
C ALA A 33 29.50 39.66 3.78
N SER A 34 29.80 40.81 4.40
CA SER A 34 29.00 42.04 4.40
C SER A 34 29.23 42.82 3.11
N ALA A 35 28.21 43.52 2.58
CA ALA A 35 28.24 44.99 2.40
C ALA A 35 27.10 45.57 1.52
N LYS A 36 26.60 46.72 2.01
CA LYS A 36 26.11 47.93 1.30
C LYS A 36 24.68 47.97 0.73
N LYS A 37 23.86 48.73 1.47
CA LYS A 37 22.64 49.41 1.05
C LYS A 37 22.94 50.39 -0.10
N ASN A 38 22.05 50.44 -1.09
CA ASN A 38 21.86 51.63 -1.92
C ASN A 38 20.37 51.87 -2.16
N HIS A 39 19.99 53.13 -1.97
CA HIS A 39 18.63 53.64 -1.94
C HIS A 39 18.31 54.23 -3.31
N ARG A 40 17.28 53.74 -4.02
CA ARG A 40 16.74 54.42 -5.21
C ARG A 40 15.22 54.21 -5.32
N ARG A 41 14.48 55.33 -5.32
CA ARG A 41 13.01 55.44 -5.41
C ARG A 41 12.53 55.48 -6.87
N ARG A 42 11.23 55.13 -7.02
CA ARG A 42 10.27 55.33 -8.14
C ARG A 42 10.25 54.16 -9.15
N HIS A 43 9.11 53.61 -9.57
CA HIS A 43 7.77 54.18 -9.80
C HIS A 43 6.63 53.22 -9.39
N LYS A 44 5.54 53.77 -8.83
CA LYS A 44 4.25 53.10 -8.60
C LYS A 44 3.60 52.72 -9.93
N LYS A 45 3.16 51.46 -10.06
CA LYS A 45 2.07 51.05 -10.97
C LYS A 45 1.04 50.26 -10.14
N ALA A 46 -0.22 50.47 -10.49
CA ALA A 46 -1.40 50.20 -9.66
C ALA A 46 -1.49 48.75 -9.15
N SER A 47 -1.91 48.66 -7.90
CA SER A 47 -2.17 47.46 -7.11
C SER A 47 -3.39 46.70 -7.63
N SER A 48 -3.18 45.45 -8.05
CA SER A 48 -4.18 44.40 -7.82
C SER A 48 -4.01 43.90 -6.39
N SER A 49 -5.09 43.93 -5.63
CA SER A 49 -5.18 43.44 -4.25
C SER A 49 -4.63 42.00 -4.14
N PRO A 50 -3.87 41.61 -3.09
CA PRO A 50 -3.40 40.23 -2.94
C PRO A 50 -4.50 39.23 -2.53
N ALA A 51 -5.75 39.68 -2.45
CA ALA A 51 -6.83 38.94 -1.80
C ALA A 51 -7.52 37.89 -2.70
N ASP A 52 -7.29 37.92 -4.02
CA ASP A 52 -8.03 37.06 -4.96
C ASP A 52 -7.17 35.98 -5.66
N ALA A 53 -5.96 35.69 -5.16
CA ALA A 53 -5.05 34.71 -5.76
C ALA A 53 -4.56 33.61 -4.78
N ALA A 54 -5.29 33.37 -3.69
CA ALA A 54 -5.06 32.25 -2.79
C ALA A 54 -6.25 31.28 -2.86
N ALA A 55 -6.52 30.70 -4.04
CA ALA A 55 -7.16 29.40 -4.06
C ALA A 55 -6.17 28.44 -3.38
N SER A 56 -6.43 28.06 -2.13
CA SER A 56 -5.56 27.12 -1.42
C SER A 56 -5.51 25.84 -2.26
N SER A 57 -4.36 25.56 -2.88
CA SER A 57 -4.18 24.31 -3.62
C SER A 57 -4.41 23.16 -2.64
N ILE A 58 -5.44 22.35 -2.89
CA ILE A 58 -5.75 21.17 -2.07
C ILE A 58 -4.49 20.31 -2.00
N SER A 59 -4.09 19.92 -0.78
CA SER A 59 -2.88 19.11 -0.60
C SER A 59 -3.04 17.74 -1.28
N PRO A 60 -1.96 17.07 -1.73
CA PRO A 60 -2.07 15.74 -2.33
C PRO A 60 -2.74 14.72 -1.41
N MET A 61 -2.48 14.79 -0.09
CA MET A 61 -3.12 13.94 0.91
C MET A 61 -4.62 14.22 1.06
N GLN A 62 -5.02 15.49 0.99
CA GLN A 62 -6.44 15.85 0.99
C GLN A 62 -7.14 15.35 -0.27
N ARG A 63 -6.51 15.51 -1.45
CA ARG A 63 -7.03 14.95 -2.72
C ARG A 63 -7.19 13.43 -2.67
N LEU A 64 -6.20 12.73 -2.10
CA LEU A 64 -6.26 11.28 -1.88
C LEU A 64 -7.47 10.93 -1.01
N PHE A 65 -7.58 11.56 0.17
CA PHE A 65 -8.67 11.30 1.11
C PHE A 65 -10.05 11.55 0.49
N ASP A 66 -10.28 12.74 -0.08
CA ASP A 66 -11.57 13.11 -0.65
C ASP A 66 -11.98 12.16 -1.79
N THR A 67 -11.03 11.80 -2.65
CA THR A 67 -11.29 10.87 -3.77
C THR A 67 -11.55 9.46 -3.26
N SER A 68 -10.78 8.96 -2.28
CA SER A 68 -11.03 7.66 -1.66
C SER A 68 -12.41 7.61 -1.00
N ARG A 69 -12.82 8.67 -0.30
CA ARG A 69 -14.16 8.77 0.30
C ARG A 69 -15.25 8.68 -0.77
N GLU A 70 -15.10 9.36 -1.90
CA GLU A 70 -16.06 9.29 -3.01
C GLU A 70 -16.11 7.90 -3.67
N VAL A 71 -14.94 7.31 -3.93
CA VAL A 71 -14.79 5.99 -4.58
C VAL A 71 -15.42 4.89 -3.74
N PHE A 72 -15.28 4.97 -2.41
CA PHE A 72 -15.73 3.95 -1.47
C PHE A 72 -17.00 4.34 -0.68
N ALA A 73 -17.68 5.44 -1.03
CA ALA A 73 -18.80 5.99 -0.24
C ALA A 73 -19.91 4.98 0.14
N ASN A 74 -20.09 3.93 -0.66
CA ASN A 74 -21.06 2.87 -0.42
C ASN A 74 -20.41 1.48 -0.49
N SER A 75 -19.15 1.36 -0.08
CA SER A 75 -18.46 0.06 -0.14
C SER A 75 -19.12 -0.96 0.79
N TYR A 76 -19.20 -2.19 0.32
CA TYR A 76 -19.65 -3.35 1.07
C TYR A 76 -18.82 -4.56 0.62
N PRO A 77 -18.89 -5.71 1.32
CA PRO A 77 -18.14 -6.90 0.92
C PRO A 77 -18.49 -7.35 -0.50
N GLY A 78 -17.50 -7.36 -1.40
CA GLY A 78 -17.67 -7.66 -2.82
C GLY A 78 -17.87 -6.43 -3.70
N PHE A 79 -17.84 -5.22 -3.13
CA PHE A 79 -17.95 -3.97 -3.89
C PHE A 79 -16.75 -3.78 -4.82
N VAL A 80 -17.06 -3.41 -6.07
CA VAL A 80 -16.10 -3.04 -7.10
C VAL A 80 -16.43 -1.61 -7.55
N PRO A 81 -15.51 -0.63 -7.37
CA PRO A 81 -15.74 0.72 -7.83
C PRO A 81 -15.92 0.81 -9.36
N PRO A 82 -16.70 1.78 -9.86
CA PRO A 82 -16.82 2.02 -11.30
C PRO A 82 -15.45 2.29 -11.98
N PRO A 83 -15.24 1.90 -13.25
CA PRO A 83 -13.94 2.03 -13.92
C PRO A 83 -13.38 3.46 -13.96
N ASP A 84 -14.24 4.47 -14.10
CA ASP A 84 -13.82 5.89 -14.06
C ASP A 84 -13.34 6.28 -12.65
N ALA A 85 -13.98 5.77 -11.60
CA ALA A 85 -13.58 5.98 -10.21
C ALA A 85 -12.23 5.30 -9.91
N VAL A 86 -12.04 4.08 -10.43
CA VAL A 86 -10.74 3.37 -10.38
C VAL A 86 -9.66 4.20 -11.06
N ALA A 87 -9.89 4.66 -12.30
CA ALA A 87 -8.92 5.46 -13.05
C ALA A 87 -8.56 6.77 -12.34
N ARG A 88 -9.54 7.46 -11.74
CA ARG A 88 -9.30 8.69 -10.96
C ARG A 88 -8.41 8.44 -9.75
N LEU A 89 -8.72 7.42 -8.93
CA LEU A 89 -7.94 7.13 -7.72
C LEU A 89 -6.52 6.63 -8.07
N SER A 90 -6.40 5.74 -9.06
CA SER A 90 -5.09 5.30 -9.55
C SER A 90 -4.27 6.47 -10.10
N GLY A 91 -4.88 7.41 -10.83
CA GLY A 91 -4.21 8.62 -11.30
C GLY A 91 -3.63 9.46 -10.16
N ILE A 92 -4.39 9.66 -9.08
CA ILE A 92 -3.90 10.37 -7.89
C ILE A 92 -2.74 9.62 -7.24
N LEU A 93 -2.87 8.30 -7.06
CA LEU A 93 -1.83 7.47 -6.45
C LEU A 93 -0.53 7.49 -7.27
N ASN A 94 -0.62 7.48 -8.59
CA ASN A 94 0.52 7.57 -9.49
C ASN A 94 1.26 8.91 -9.43
N GLU A 95 0.55 10.00 -9.13
CA GLU A 95 1.16 11.33 -8.98
C GLU A 95 1.89 11.51 -7.65
N LEU A 96 1.50 10.77 -6.60
CA LEU A 96 2.02 10.93 -5.24
C LEU A 96 3.54 10.74 -5.18
N LYS A 97 4.17 11.58 -4.35
CA LYS A 97 5.59 11.49 -4.01
C LYS A 97 5.76 11.10 -2.54
N PRO A 98 6.89 10.47 -2.16
CA PRO A 98 7.13 10.07 -0.78
C PRO A 98 7.01 11.21 0.24
N ARG A 99 7.41 12.43 -0.15
CA ARG A 99 7.28 13.64 0.69
C ARG A 99 5.83 14.03 1.00
N ASP A 100 4.88 13.71 0.11
CA ASP A 100 3.47 14.08 0.27
C ASP A 100 2.82 13.28 1.40
N VAL A 101 3.30 12.04 1.59
CA VAL A 101 2.91 11.12 2.67
C VAL A 101 3.93 11.10 3.83
N ARG A 102 4.93 11.98 3.81
CA ARG A 102 6.00 12.12 4.82
C ARG A 102 6.81 10.85 5.08
N VAL A 103 7.06 10.07 4.04
CA VAL A 103 7.92 8.88 4.10
C VAL A 103 9.21 9.16 3.34
N ALA A 104 10.35 8.76 3.91
CA ALA A 104 11.66 8.89 3.29
C ALA A 104 12.46 7.59 3.44
N PRO A 105 13.26 7.17 2.43
CA PRO A 105 14.09 5.97 2.51
C PRO A 105 15.09 5.94 3.69
N SER A 106 15.43 7.11 4.25
CA SER A 106 16.36 7.24 5.37
C SER A 106 15.77 6.88 6.74
N MET A 107 14.43 6.76 6.85
CA MET A 107 13.76 6.44 8.11
C MET A 107 14.21 5.09 8.68
N SER A 108 14.20 4.95 10.00
CA SER A 108 14.63 3.73 10.70
C SER A 108 13.77 2.51 10.37
N VAL A 109 12.49 2.69 10.02
CA VAL A 109 11.56 1.62 9.63
C VAL A 109 11.97 0.86 8.36
N PHE A 110 12.91 1.40 7.57
CA PHE A 110 13.47 0.77 6.38
C PHE A 110 14.82 0.08 6.63
N LYS A 111 15.33 0.14 7.87
CA LYS A 111 16.63 -0.41 8.25
C LYS A 111 16.44 -1.73 8.97
N HIS A 112 17.28 -2.69 8.63
CA HIS A 112 17.36 -3.97 9.32
C HIS A 112 18.66 -4.03 10.13
N ALA A 113 18.56 -3.93 11.45
CA ALA A 113 19.72 -3.87 12.33
C ALA A 113 20.24 -5.25 12.74
N ASP A 114 19.36 -6.25 12.86
CA ASP A 114 19.71 -7.59 13.34
C ASP A 114 19.68 -8.63 12.21
N PRO A 115 20.82 -9.01 11.63
CA PRO A 115 20.85 -9.98 10.54
C PRO A 115 20.37 -11.40 10.92
N LYS A 116 20.13 -11.69 12.20
CA LYS A 116 19.68 -13.02 12.68
C LYS A 116 18.16 -13.17 12.75
N SER A 117 17.40 -12.07 12.68
CA SER A 117 15.94 -12.11 12.65
C SER A 117 15.41 -11.74 11.26
N PRO A 118 14.18 -12.15 10.92
CA PRO A 118 13.52 -11.64 9.72
C PRO A 118 13.31 -10.12 9.84
N PRO A 119 13.56 -9.35 8.77
CA PRO A 119 13.34 -7.91 8.80
C PRO A 119 11.86 -7.57 9.07
N PRO A 120 11.59 -6.69 10.06
CA PRO A 120 10.22 -6.39 10.47
C PRO A 120 9.52 -5.50 9.44
N VAL A 121 8.23 -5.77 9.20
CA VAL A 121 7.36 -4.88 8.42
C VAL A 121 6.71 -3.88 9.39
N THR A 122 6.70 -2.60 9.02
CA THR A 122 6.00 -1.55 9.77
C THR A 122 4.83 -1.03 8.95
N TYR A 123 3.66 -0.88 9.56
CA TYR A 123 2.48 -0.29 8.95
C TYR A 123 2.22 1.11 9.51
N LEU A 124 2.28 2.11 8.64
CA LEU A 124 1.94 3.50 8.95
C LEU A 124 0.46 3.73 8.63
N HIS A 125 -0.36 3.79 9.68
CA HIS A 125 -1.81 3.92 9.58
C HIS A 125 -2.23 5.39 9.49
N PHE A 126 -2.92 5.80 8.42
CA PHE A 126 -3.42 7.17 8.27
C PHE A 126 -4.90 7.31 8.62
N TYR A 127 -5.74 6.42 8.12
CA TYR A 127 -7.19 6.51 8.26
C TYR A 127 -7.87 5.16 8.10
N ASP A 128 -8.98 4.99 8.84
CA ASP A 128 -9.94 3.90 8.69
C ASP A 128 -11.35 4.41 8.97
N SER A 129 -12.31 3.76 8.33
CA SER A 129 -13.76 3.89 8.49
C SER A 129 -14.40 2.52 8.21
N SER A 130 -15.73 2.42 8.24
CA SER A 130 -16.42 1.21 7.75
C SER A 130 -16.23 1.01 6.24
N GLU A 131 -15.99 2.08 5.49
CA GLU A 131 -15.99 2.08 4.04
C GLU A 131 -14.60 1.89 3.43
N PHE A 132 -13.59 2.52 4.02
CA PHE A 132 -12.23 2.40 3.51
C PHE A 132 -11.18 2.67 4.57
N SER A 133 -9.98 2.19 4.30
CA SER A 133 -8.77 2.54 5.04
C SER A 133 -7.61 2.78 4.08
N PHE A 134 -6.60 3.50 4.54
CA PHE A 134 -5.33 3.57 3.83
C PHE A 134 -4.14 3.75 4.77
N GLY A 135 -3.02 3.17 4.34
CA GLY A 135 -1.80 3.12 5.11
C GLY A 135 -0.61 2.72 4.25
N ILE A 136 0.59 2.83 4.82
CA ILE A 136 1.84 2.52 4.13
C ILE A 136 2.53 1.35 4.82
N PHE A 137 2.80 0.30 4.06
CA PHE A 137 3.75 -0.73 4.46
C PHE A 137 5.17 -0.26 4.18
N CYS A 138 5.98 -0.25 5.23
CA CYS A 138 7.41 0.02 5.18
C CYS A 138 8.15 -1.30 5.31
N LEU A 139 8.84 -1.69 4.24
CA LEU A 139 9.56 -2.96 4.15
C LEU A 139 11.06 -2.68 4.05
N PRO A 140 11.88 -3.09 5.04
CA PRO A 140 13.32 -3.21 4.85
C PRO A 140 13.64 -4.21 3.74
N LYS A 141 14.88 -4.18 3.23
CA LYS A 141 15.36 -5.18 2.26
C LYS A 141 15.14 -6.60 2.80
N SER A 142 14.66 -7.50 1.95
CA SER A 142 14.32 -8.89 2.24
C SER A 142 13.10 -9.10 3.14
N ALA A 143 12.37 -8.05 3.53
CA ALA A 143 11.10 -8.21 4.24
C ALA A 143 10.03 -8.81 3.33
N VAL A 144 9.19 -9.64 3.94
CA VAL A 144 8.14 -10.38 3.26
C VAL A 144 6.82 -10.08 3.94
N ILE A 145 5.81 -9.73 3.15
CA ILE A 145 4.40 -9.88 3.54
C ILE A 145 3.96 -11.20 2.92
N PRO A 146 3.71 -12.25 3.74
CA PRO A 146 3.41 -13.59 3.22
C PRO A 146 2.16 -13.63 2.36
N LEU A 147 1.99 -14.71 1.59
CA LEU A 147 0.83 -14.88 0.72
C LEU A 147 -0.46 -14.83 1.54
N HIS A 148 -1.34 -13.90 1.18
CA HIS A 148 -2.59 -13.64 1.87
C HIS A 148 -3.69 -13.19 0.92
N ASN A 149 -4.96 -13.28 1.34
CA ASN A 149 -6.13 -12.86 0.56
C ASN A 149 -6.72 -11.53 1.06
N HIS A 150 -7.62 -10.95 0.25
CA HIS A 150 -8.38 -9.73 0.58
C HIS A 150 -9.88 -9.99 0.36
N PRO A 151 -10.57 -10.72 1.25
CA PRO A 151 -11.91 -11.26 1.01
C PRO A 151 -12.95 -10.15 0.86
N GLY A 152 -13.54 -10.05 -0.34
CA GLY A 152 -14.58 -9.06 -0.62
C GLY A 152 -14.07 -7.62 -0.72
N MET A 153 -12.77 -7.40 -0.89
CA MET A 153 -12.17 -6.07 -0.91
C MET A 153 -11.69 -5.70 -2.32
N THR A 154 -11.73 -4.40 -2.61
CA THR A 154 -10.94 -3.80 -3.69
C THR A 154 -9.76 -3.05 -3.07
N VAL A 155 -8.54 -3.28 -3.56
CA VAL A 155 -7.33 -2.64 -3.03
C VAL A 155 -6.52 -2.01 -4.14
N PHE A 156 -6.16 -0.75 -3.95
CA PHE A 156 -5.25 0.02 -4.79
C PHE A 156 -3.88 0.05 -4.10
N SER A 157 -2.85 -0.41 -4.79
CA SER A 157 -1.49 -0.51 -4.24
C SER A 157 -0.50 0.26 -5.11
N LYS A 158 0.28 1.15 -4.49
CA LYS A 158 1.31 1.96 -5.16
C LYS A 158 2.64 1.89 -4.43
N ILE A 159 3.68 1.48 -5.14
CA ILE A 159 5.06 1.60 -4.67
C ILE A 159 5.50 3.06 -4.78
N LEU A 160 5.90 3.65 -3.65
CA LEU A 160 6.32 5.05 -3.58
C LEU A 160 7.83 5.22 -3.83
N PHE A 161 8.62 4.23 -3.42
CA PHE A 161 10.06 4.09 -3.72
C PHE A 161 10.52 2.66 -3.45
N GLY A 162 11.71 2.34 -3.94
CA GLY A 162 12.29 0.99 -3.83
C GLY A 162 11.66 0.03 -4.84
N SER A 163 11.91 -1.26 -4.63
CA SER A 163 11.53 -2.32 -5.55
C SER A 163 11.19 -3.58 -4.78
N MET A 164 10.20 -4.33 -5.27
CA MET A 164 9.78 -5.60 -4.70
C MET A 164 9.38 -6.60 -5.77
N HIS A 165 9.44 -7.86 -5.40
CA HIS A 165 8.82 -8.93 -6.14
C HIS A 165 7.37 -9.09 -5.67
N LEU A 166 6.43 -8.98 -6.60
CA LEU A 166 5.01 -9.21 -6.39
C LEU A 166 4.62 -10.51 -7.08
N LYS A 167 4.19 -11.48 -6.28
CA LYS A 167 3.56 -12.71 -6.79
C LYS A 167 2.10 -12.73 -6.35
N SER A 168 1.18 -12.85 -7.31
CA SER A 168 -0.26 -12.81 -7.06
C SER A 168 -1.03 -13.86 -7.83
N TYR A 169 -2.22 -14.17 -7.33
CA TYR A 169 -3.09 -15.23 -7.82
C TYR A 169 -4.55 -14.83 -7.70
N ASP A 170 -5.36 -15.42 -8.57
CA ASP A 170 -6.80 -15.49 -8.39
C ASP A 170 -7.21 -16.96 -8.30
N TRP A 171 -8.29 -17.24 -7.56
CA TRP A 171 -8.83 -18.59 -7.51
C TRP A 171 -9.23 -19.08 -8.89
N ALA A 172 -8.82 -20.29 -9.25
CA ALA A 172 -9.21 -20.88 -10.52
C ALA A 172 -10.73 -21.12 -10.55
N LYS A 173 -11.37 -20.84 -11.69
CA LYS A 173 -12.81 -21.05 -11.91
C LYS A 173 -13.12 -22.41 -12.56
N SER A 174 -12.14 -22.98 -13.24
CA SER A 174 -12.20 -24.29 -13.90
C SER A 174 -10.81 -24.90 -13.98
N LEU A 175 -10.75 -26.22 -14.16
CA LEU A 175 -9.51 -26.90 -14.49
C LEU A 175 -9.15 -26.68 -15.97
N PRO A 176 -7.85 -26.60 -16.33
CA PRO A 176 -7.43 -26.40 -17.72
C PRO A 176 -7.82 -27.55 -18.66
N ASP A 177 -7.74 -28.79 -18.17
CA ASP A 177 -7.78 -29.99 -19.03
C ASP A 177 -8.75 -31.10 -18.55
N SER A 178 -9.72 -30.79 -17.69
CA SER A 178 -10.61 -31.81 -17.10
C SER A 178 -12.08 -31.40 -17.07
N ASN A 179 -12.96 -32.35 -17.36
CA ASN A 179 -14.40 -32.28 -17.07
C ASN A 179 -14.69 -32.48 -15.57
N ASP A 180 -13.67 -32.85 -14.79
CA ASP A 180 -13.74 -32.93 -13.34
C ASP A 180 -13.58 -31.53 -12.76
N ASN A 181 -14.50 -31.10 -11.91
CA ASN A 181 -14.54 -29.74 -11.35
C ASN A 181 -13.81 -29.64 -10.00
N ALA A 182 -12.95 -30.62 -9.69
CA ALA A 182 -12.23 -30.67 -8.41
C ALA A 182 -11.13 -29.61 -8.34
N LEU A 183 -11.53 -28.36 -8.03
CA LEU A 183 -10.64 -27.22 -7.76
C LEU A 183 -9.95 -27.31 -6.38
N GLN A 184 -10.15 -28.40 -5.66
CA GLN A 184 -9.54 -28.67 -4.36
C GLN A 184 -8.96 -30.08 -4.36
N ASN A 185 -7.73 -30.22 -3.88
CA ASN A 185 -7.08 -31.53 -3.75
C ASN A 185 -7.45 -32.21 -2.41
N SER A 186 -7.02 -33.46 -2.24
CA SER A 186 -7.28 -34.26 -1.04
C SER A 186 -6.74 -33.65 0.25
N ASP A 187 -5.72 -32.80 0.16
CA ASP A 187 -5.10 -32.12 1.30
C ASP A 187 -5.84 -30.82 1.67
N GLY A 188 -6.93 -30.49 0.98
CA GLY A 188 -7.71 -29.28 1.17
C GLY A 188 -7.12 -28.03 0.50
N ALA A 189 -6.04 -28.16 -0.28
CA ALA A 189 -5.47 -27.05 -1.03
C ALA A 189 -6.35 -26.73 -2.25
N ARG A 190 -6.58 -25.44 -2.50
CA ARG A 190 -7.41 -24.94 -3.60
C ARG A 190 -6.53 -24.46 -4.76
N LEU A 191 -6.97 -24.74 -5.99
CA LEU A 191 -6.27 -24.33 -7.20
C LEU A 191 -6.39 -22.82 -7.43
N ALA A 192 -5.25 -22.20 -7.73
CA ALA A 192 -5.16 -20.79 -8.06
C ALA A 192 -4.37 -20.58 -9.35
N ARG A 193 -4.81 -19.62 -10.16
CA ARG A 193 -4.13 -19.19 -11.38
C ARG A 193 -3.18 -18.05 -11.01
N VAL A 194 -1.93 -18.13 -11.48
CA VAL A 194 -0.96 -17.04 -11.34
C VAL A 194 -1.48 -15.83 -12.13
N ASN A 195 -1.55 -14.68 -11.47
CA ASN A 195 -1.93 -13.41 -12.07
C ASN A 195 -0.72 -12.51 -12.32
N THR A 196 0.25 -12.51 -11.43
CA THR A 196 1.48 -11.72 -11.55
C THR A 196 2.62 -12.48 -10.89
N ASP A 197 3.79 -12.49 -11.53
CA ASP A 197 5.03 -13.01 -10.97
C ASP A 197 6.19 -12.16 -11.52
N ALA A 198 6.36 -10.96 -10.96
CA ALA A 198 7.26 -9.96 -11.53
C ALA A 198 7.79 -8.96 -10.49
N VAL A 199 8.84 -8.22 -10.89
CA VAL A 199 9.41 -7.13 -10.10
C VAL A 199 8.75 -5.81 -10.45
N PHE A 200 8.32 -5.10 -9.41
CA PHE A 200 7.73 -3.77 -9.50
C PHE A 200 8.59 -2.76 -8.73
N ASP A 201 8.57 -1.52 -9.18
CA ASP A 201 9.23 -0.38 -8.54
C ASP A 201 8.33 0.86 -8.58
N ALA A 202 8.86 2.00 -8.14
CA ALA A 202 8.09 3.25 -8.08
C ALA A 202 7.67 3.83 -9.44
N SER A 203 8.28 3.38 -10.54
CA SER A 203 7.86 3.77 -11.89
C SER A 203 6.66 2.97 -12.39
N SER A 204 6.36 1.83 -11.75
CA SER A 204 5.20 1.00 -12.10
C SER A 204 3.90 1.71 -11.75
N GLU A 205 2.88 1.58 -12.60
CA GLU A 205 1.53 2.10 -12.35
C GLU A 205 0.90 1.48 -11.09
N THR A 206 -0.08 2.16 -10.50
CA THR A 206 -0.89 1.60 -9.41
C THR A 206 -1.52 0.27 -9.82
N VAL A 207 -1.28 -0.76 -9.01
CA VAL A 207 -1.91 -2.07 -9.15
C VAL A 207 -3.26 -2.05 -8.44
N VAL A 208 -4.29 -2.63 -9.05
CA VAL A 208 -5.61 -2.74 -8.45
C VAL A 208 -6.02 -4.20 -8.45
N LEU A 209 -6.33 -4.72 -7.27
CA LEU A 209 -6.97 -6.02 -7.10
C LEU A 209 -8.44 -5.85 -6.71
N TYR A 210 -9.23 -6.85 -7.07
CA TYR A 210 -10.66 -6.92 -6.84
C TYR A 210 -11.01 -8.19 -6.04
N PRO A 211 -12.26 -8.35 -5.58
CA PRO A 211 -12.67 -9.51 -4.80
C PRO A 211 -12.41 -10.88 -5.47
N GLU A 212 -12.50 -10.95 -6.81
CA GLU A 212 -12.36 -12.20 -7.57
C GLU A 212 -11.41 -12.11 -8.77
N ASN A 213 -10.64 -11.02 -8.90
CA ASN A 213 -9.74 -10.83 -10.03
C ASN A 213 -8.61 -9.83 -9.70
N GLY A 214 -7.56 -9.82 -10.52
CA GLY A 214 -6.46 -8.86 -10.42
C GLY A 214 -5.43 -9.25 -9.36
N GLY A 215 -5.42 -10.51 -8.91
CA GLY A 215 -4.48 -11.00 -7.91
C GLY A 215 -4.96 -10.76 -6.48
N ASN A 216 -6.19 -11.19 -6.16
CA ASN A 216 -6.74 -11.04 -4.80
C ASN A 216 -5.85 -11.69 -3.72
N LEU A 217 -5.16 -12.77 -4.09
CA LEU A 217 -4.13 -13.36 -3.24
C LEU A 217 -2.77 -12.85 -3.68
N HIS A 218 -1.96 -12.33 -2.77
CA HIS A 218 -0.61 -11.93 -3.13
C HIS A 218 0.39 -11.99 -1.97
N CYS A 219 1.67 -12.03 -2.33
CA CYS A 219 2.78 -11.80 -1.41
C CYS A 219 3.70 -10.71 -1.96
N PHE A 220 4.36 -10.02 -1.04
CA PHE A 220 5.40 -9.05 -1.36
C PHE A 220 6.73 -9.52 -0.80
N THR A 221 7.79 -9.43 -1.60
CA THR A 221 9.17 -9.63 -1.13
C THR A 221 10.02 -8.43 -1.54
N ALA A 222 10.46 -7.65 -0.56
CA ALA A 222 11.25 -6.44 -0.79
C ALA A 222 12.66 -6.77 -1.30
N LEU A 223 13.00 -6.27 -2.51
CA LEU A 223 14.34 -6.42 -3.10
C LEU A 223 15.29 -5.30 -2.65
N THR A 224 14.72 -4.11 -2.44
CA THR A 224 15.34 -2.96 -1.80
C THR A 224 14.40 -2.45 -0.72
N PRO A 225 14.84 -1.60 0.22
CA PRO A 225 13.91 -0.99 1.15
C PRO A 225 12.85 -0.19 0.38
N CYS A 226 11.58 -0.50 0.60
CA CYS A 226 10.49 0.03 -0.19
C CYS A 226 9.28 0.41 0.69
N ALA A 227 8.52 1.38 0.19
CA ALA A 227 7.28 1.83 0.79
C ALA A 227 6.12 1.58 -0.18
N VAL A 228 5.08 0.91 0.28
CA VAL A 228 3.86 0.62 -0.49
C VAL A 228 2.68 1.25 0.18
N LEU A 229 1.99 2.14 -0.53
CA LEU A 229 0.74 2.75 -0.10
C LEU A 229 -0.43 1.89 -0.59
N ASP A 230 -1.24 1.43 0.34
CA ASP A 230 -2.49 0.74 0.06
C ASP A 230 -3.69 1.60 0.45
N VAL A 231 -4.66 1.67 -0.45
CA VAL A 231 -6.02 2.16 -0.19
C VAL A 231 -6.98 1.00 -0.44
N MET A 232 -7.77 0.62 0.56
CA MET A 232 -8.63 -0.55 0.50
C MET A 232 -10.05 -0.23 0.96
N GLY A 233 -11.04 -0.86 0.33
CA GLY A 233 -12.44 -0.73 0.72
C GLY A 233 -13.29 -1.96 0.34
N PRO A 234 -14.16 -2.44 1.26
CA PRO A 234 -14.12 -2.15 2.70
C PRO A 234 -12.82 -2.70 3.34
N PRO A 235 -12.41 -2.23 4.53
CA PRO A 235 -11.29 -2.83 5.25
C PRO A 235 -11.63 -4.23 5.78
N TYR A 236 -10.59 -4.94 6.21
CA TYR A 236 -10.73 -6.19 6.97
C TYR A 236 -11.62 -6.00 8.20
N ASN A 237 -12.45 -7.00 8.47
CA ASN A 237 -13.31 -7.04 9.65
C ASN A 237 -13.61 -8.50 9.99
N ARG A 238 -13.06 -8.98 11.11
CA ARG A 238 -13.25 -10.37 11.56
C ARG A 238 -14.71 -10.68 11.90
N ASP A 239 -15.42 -9.74 12.52
CA ASP A 239 -16.80 -9.94 12.96
C ASP A 239 -17.76 -10.09 11.78
N GLU A 240 -17.36 -9.59 10.61
CA GLU A 240 -18.07 -9.71 9.34
C GLU A 240 -17.44 -10.74 8.39
N GLY A 241 -16.57 -11.63 8.90
CA GLY A 241 -15.97 -12.73 8.13
C GLY A 241 -14.98 -12.29 7.04
N ARG A 242 -14.43 -11.07 7.15
CA ARG A 242 -13.35 -10.55 6.30
C ARG A 242 -12.04 -10.51 7.06
N ASP A 243 -11.62 -11.64 7.62
CA ASP A 243 -10.26 -11.75 8.13
C ASP A 243 -9.27 -12.09 7.01
N CYS A 244 -8.03 -11.69 7.20
CA CYS A 244 -6.96 -12.06 6.30
C CYS A 244 -6.51 -13.47 6.64
N ALA A 245 -6.60 -14.35 5.65
CA ALA A 245 -6.07 -15.70 5.70
C ALA A 245 -4.72 -15.74 4.97
N TYR A 246 -3.82 -16.61 5.45
CA TYR A 246 -2.50 -16.82 4.87
C TYR A 246 -2.41 -18.18 4.21
N TYR A 247 -1.59 -18.29 3.16
CA TYR A 247 -1.53 -19.49 2.33
C TYR A 247 -0.10 -19.97 2.11
N GLY A 248 0.09 -21.28 2.17
CA GLY A 248 1.26 -21.96 1.63
C GLY A 248 1.04 -22.33 0.16
N GLU A 249 2.06 -22.15 -0.67
CA GLU A 249 2.06 -22.53 -2.08
C GLU A 249 2.71 -23.90 -2.28
N SER A 250 2.13 -24.73 -3.14
CA SER A 250 2.80 -25.88 -3.75
C SER A 250 2.57 -25.94 -5.27
N PRO A 251 3.52 -26.50 -6.04
CA PRO A 251 3.40 -26.54 -7.50
C PRO A 251 2.21 -27.37 -7.98
N TYR A 252 1.53 -26.90 -9.03
CA TYR A 252 0.60 -27.72 -9.80
C TYR A 252 1.39 -28.51 -10.86
N SER A 253 1.29 -29.84 -10.85
CA SER A 253 2.05 -30.72 -11.76
C SER A 253 1.33 -31.04 -13.08
N GLY A 254 0.12 -30.53 -13.30
CA GLY A 254 -0.61 -30.76 -14.55
C GLY A 254 -0.03 -29.91 -15.68
N SER A 255 0.18 -30.53 -16.85
CA SER A 255 0.56 -29.82 -18.06
C SER A 255 -0.64 -29.06 -18.60
N CYS A 256 -0.70 -27.75 -18.41
CA CYS A 256 -1.77 -26.93 -18.97
C CYS A 256 -1.43 -26.61 -20.43
N GLY A 257 -2.39 -26.74 -21.35
CA GLY A 257 -2.22 -26.20 -22.69
C GLY A 257 -2.19 -24.67 -22.68
N GLY A 258 -1.01 -24.04 -22.86
CA GLY A 258 -0.85 -22.58 -22.95
C GLY A 258 0.15 -22.00 -21.97
N ASP A 259 0.23 -20.66 -21.90
CA ASP A 259 1.11 -19.90 -20.98
C ASP A 259 0.53 -19.75 -19.56
N GLU A 260 -0.64 -20.35 -19.28
CA GLU A 260 -1.29 -20.24 -17.96
C GLU A 260 -0.58 -21.10 -16.91
N GLN A 261 -0.13 -20.44 -15.84
CA GLN A 261 0.52 -21.10 -14.71
C GLN A 261 -0.44 -21.22 -13.52
N PHE A 262 -0.44 -22.39 -12.88
CA PHE A 262 -1.28 -22.68 -11.72
C PHE A 262 -0.44 -23.15 -10.52
N SER A 263 -0.99 -22.93 -9.33
CA SER A 263 -0.45 -23.43 -8.07
C SER A 263 -1.57 -23.91 -7.15
N TRP A 264 -1.25 -24.84 -6.25
CA TRP A 264 -2.12 -25.20 -5.14
C TRP A 264 -1.84 -24.28 -3.96
N LEU A 265 -2.88 -23.65 -3.43
CA LEU A 265 -2.78 -22.81 -2.24
C LEU A 265 -3.56 -23.45 -1.09
N LYS A 266 -2.89 -23.65 0.03
CA LYS A 266 -3.50 -24.20 1.25
C LYS A 266 -3.42 -23.17 2.36
N GLU A 267 -4.53 -22.94 3.04
CA GLU A 267 -4.54 -22.05 4.20
C GLU A 267 -3.60 -22.59 5.29
N VAL A 268 -2.79 -21.70 5.86
CA VAL A 268 -1.80 -22.03 6.89
C VAL A 268 -1.91 -21.06 8.05
N HIS A 269 -1.54 -21.53 9.24
CA HIS A 269 -1.32 -20.62 10.37
C HIS A 269 -0.10 -19.74 10.09
N SER A 270 -0.25 -18.43 10.30
CA SER A 270 0.82 -17.46 10.13
C SER A 270 1.20 -16.83 11.46
N THR A 271 2.50 -16.77 11.73
CA THR A 271 3.09 -16.01 12.83
C THR A 271 3.56 -14.62 12.38
N PHE A 272 3.19 -14.20 11.18
CA PHE A 272 3.55 -12.88 10.68
C PHE A 272 2.91 -11.80 11.54
N GLU A 273 3.72 -10.85 11.98
CA GLU A 273 3.28 -9.70 12.74
C GLU A 273 3.95 -8.46 12.15
N MET A 274 3.25 -7.34 12.23
CA MET A 274 3.75 -6.05 11.79
C MET A 274 3.58 -5.01 12.89
N GLN A 275 4.50 -4.06 12.94
CA GLN A 275 4.40 -2.95 13.88
C GLN A 275 3.47 -1.87 13.33
N GLY A 276 2.35 -1.61 14.00
CA GLY A 276 1.46 -0.50 13.67
C GLY A 276 1.93 0.83 14.28
N ILE A 277 1.97 1.89 13.48
CA ILE A 277 2.21 3.27 13.92
C ILE A 277 1.06 4.14 13.39
N LYS A 278 0.34 4.82 14.28
CA LYS A 278 -0.68 5.79 13.86
C LYS A 278 -0.01 7.10 13.44
N MET A 279 -0.28 7.52 12.22
CA MET A 279 0.24 8.77 11.66
C MET A 279 -0.65 9.95 12.02
N GLU A 280 -0.04 11.14 12.09
CA GLU A 280 -0.80 12.38 12.20
C GLU A 280 -1.58 12.64 10.90
N GLN A 281 -2.85 12.99 11.05
CA GLN A 281 -3.73 13.30 9.93
C GLN A 281 -3.49 14.75 9.50
N HIS A 282 -2.94 14.91 8.29
CA HIS A 282 -2.74 16.22 7.66
C HIS A 282 -3.72 16.43 6.50
N PHE A 283 -4.95 16.00 6.73
CA PHE A 283 -6.12 16.16 5.87
C PHE A 283 -7.35 16.26 6.78
N ILE A 284 -8.40 16.89 6.27
CA ILE A 284 -9.69 17.10 6.90
C ILE A 284 -10.59 15.93 6.49
N ILE A 285 -11.21 15.30 7.49
CA ILE A 285 -12.14 14.16 7.36
C ILE A 285 -13.55 14.67 7.15
#